data_AF-A0A653ZCQ4-F1
#
_entry.id   AF-A0A653ZCQ4-F1
#
_cell.length_a   1.000
_cell.length_b   1.000
_cell.length_c   1.000
_cell.angle_alpha   90.00
_cell.angle_beta   90.00
_cell.angle_gamma   90.00
#
_symmetry.space_group_name_H-M   'P 1'
#
loop_
_entity.id
_entity.type
_entity.pdbx_description
1 polymer ?
#
loop_
_entity_poly.entity_id
_entity_poly.type
_entity_poly.pdbx_seq_one_letter_code
_entity_poly.pdbx_strand_id
1 'polypeptide(L)'
;MEIQFNTLLQKELTIHDIQKEMEAGKLTSKELVMYYLHRIAKYDQDGPKINSILEINPDAIFIAEALDHERKTKGVRGLLHGIPVLLKDNIETNDSMHTSAGTIALEQNISSEDAFLVKKLREAGAIILGKANMTELANGMSFEMWAGYSARGGQTINPYGTERMICLLVDRVQDLPLQLLLTLLYYPLEQRQMLLF
;
A
#
# COMPACT_ATOMS: atom_id res chain seq x y z
N MET A 1 -7.32 1.72 26.53
CA MET A 1 -7.41 3.11 26.07
C MET A 1 -8.06 3.08 24.70
N GLU A 2 -9.30 3.54 24.56
CA GLU A 2 -9.94 3.63 23.25
C GLU A 2 -9.38 4.84 22.50
N ILE A 3 -8.82 4.61 21.31
CA ILE A 3 -8.38 5.70 20.45
C ILE A 3 -9.62 6.26 19.75
N GLN A 4 -9.94 7.51 20.03
CA GLN A 4 -11.05 8.21 19.40
C GLN A 4 -10.56 8.80 18.07
N PHE A 5 -11.05 8.27 16.96
CA PHE A 5 -10.76 8.79 15.63
C PHE A 5 -11.91 9.66 15.12
N ASN A 6 -11.61 10.56 14.19
CA ASN A 6 -12.62 11.37 13.53
C ASN A 6 -13.70 10.46 12.91
N THR A 7 -14.96 10.71 13.24
CA THR A 7 -16.12 9.91 12.80
C THR A 7 -16.25 9.84 11.28
N LEU A 8 -15.68 10.79 10.55
CA LEU A 8 -15.65 10.79 9.08
C LEU A 8 -14.93 9.57 8.51
N LEU A 9 -13.91 9.06 9.20
CA LEU A 9 -13.06 7.96 8.74
C LEU A 9 -13.75 6.59 8.74
N GLN A 10 -14.98 6.50 9.26
CA GLN A 10 -15.79 5.27 9.24
C GLN A 10 -16.55 5.06 7.92
N LYS A 11 -16.44 5.99 6.96
CA LYS A 11 -17.07 5.91 5.64
C LYS A 11 -16.03 5.52 4.58
N GLU A 12 -16.49 4.90 3.49
CA GLU A 12 -15.69 4.64 2.27
C GLU A 12 -15.41 5.96 1.53
N LEU A 13 -14.56 6.79 2.12
CA LEU A 13 -14.21 8.12 1.60
C LEU A 13 -13.32 8.00 0.36
N THR A 14 -13.61 8.80 -0.67
CA THR A 14 -12.71 8.92 -1.82
C THR A 14 -11.53 9.84 -1.48
N ILE A 15 -10.45 9.78 -2.26
CA ILE A 15 -9.33 10.73 -2.15
C ILE A 15 -9.83 12.19 -2.24
N HIS A 16 -10.82 12.47 -3.09
CA HIS A 16 -11.42 13.80 -3.20
C HIS A 16 -12.13 14.22 -1.91
N ASP A 17 -12.88 13.31 -1.27
CA ASP A 17 -13.54 13.59 0.01
C ASP A 17 -12.51 13.85 1.11
N ILE A 18 -11.46 13.01 1.18
CA ILE A 18 -10.37 13.17 2.13
C ILE A 18 -9.70 14.54 1.95
N GLN A 19 -9.34 14.91 0.72
CA GLN A 19 -8.72 16.20 0.44
C GLN A 19 -9.62 17.38 0.82
N LYS A 20 -10.92 17.28 0.56
CA LYS A 20 -11.91 18.30 0.96
C LYS A 20 -11.96 18.49 2.47
N GLU A 21 -11.97 17.40 3.23
CA GLU A 21 -11.99 17.48 4.69
C GLU A 21 -10.64 17.97 5.26
N MET A 22 -9.52 17.67 4.60
CA MET A 22 -8.21 18.23 4.93
C MET A 22 -8.12 19.73 4.63
N GLU A 23 -8.66 20.19 3.50
CA GLU A 23 -8.75 21.61 3.14
C GLU A 23 -9.64 22.39 4.13
N ALA A 24 -10.74 21.77 4.57
CA ALA A 24 -11.60 22.33 5.61
C ALA A 24 -10.98 22.31 7.03
N GLY A 25 -9.77 21.76 7.19
CA GLY A 25 -9.07 21.66 8.48
C GLY A 25 -9.72 20.69 9.47
N LYS A 26 -10.59 19.79 8.99
CA LYS A 26 -11.32 18.81 9.82
C LYS A 26 -10.58 17.47 9.94
N LEU A 27 -9.64 17.22 9.05
CA LEU A 27 -8.81 16.02 9.01
C LEU A 27 -7.37 16.43 8.71
N THR A 28 -6.42 15.78 9.36
CA THR A 28 -4.99 15.92 9.06
C THR A 28 -4.43 14.62 8.48
N SER A 29 -3.32 14.71 7.76
CA SER A 29 -2.60 13.54 7.24
C SER A 29 -2.11 12.65 8.37
N LYS A 30 -1.65 13.25 9.48
CA LYS A 30 -1.25 12.51 10.68
C LYS A 30 -2.41 11.70 11.28
N GLU A 31 -3.59 12.30 11.43
CA GLU A 31 -4.79 11.59 11.91
C GLU A 31 -5.19 10.45 10.97
N LEU A 32 -5.11 10.67 9.65
CA LEU A 32 -5.42 9.65 8.65
C LEU A 32 -4.43 8.48 8.71
N VAL A 33 -3.12 8.75 8.82
CA VAL A 33 -2.08 7.72 8.99
C VAL A 33 -2.30 6.94 10.28
N MET A 34 -2.53 7.62 11.41
CA MET A 34 -2.79 6.96 12.69
C MET A 34 -4.04 6.06 12.63
N TYR A 35 -5.08 6.49 11.92
CA TYR A 35 -6.28 5.71 11.71
C TYR A 35 -6.00 4.42 10.93
N TYR A 36 -5.28 4.50 9.80
CA TYR A 36 -4.94 3.30 9.04
C TYR A 36 -3.98 2.37 9.79
N LEU A 37 -3.00 2.90 10.52
CA LEU A 37 -2.13 2.09 11.39
C LEU A 37 -2.93 1.35 12.46
N HIS A 38 -3.93 2.00 13.07
CA HIS A 38 -4.83 1.34 14.01
C HIS A 38 -5.65 0.23 13.35
N ARG A 39 -6.18 0.46 12.14
CA ARG A 39 -6.90 -0.56 11.38
C ARG A 39 -6.02 -1.74 11.02
N ILE A 40 -4.78 -1.49 10.58
CA ILE A 40 -3.80 -2.53 10.29
C ILE A 40 -3.57 -3.38 11.55
N ALA A 41 -3.27 -2.75 12.69
CA ALA A 41 -3.10 -3.47 13.94
C ALA A 41 -4.32 -4.32 14.30
N LYS A 42 -5.54 -3.78 14.16
CA LYS A 42 -6.78 -4.42 14.57
C LYS A 42 -7.26 -5.54 13.65
N TYR A 43 -7.09 -5.38 12.33
CA TYR A 43 -7.69 -6.27 11.34
C TYR A 43 -6.67 -7.13 10.59
N ASP A 44 -5.46 -6.62 10.40
CA ASP A 44 -4.42 -7.29 9.62
C ASP A 44 -3.54 -8.19 10.48
N GLN A 45 -3.12 -7.69 11.64
CA GLN A 45 -2.17 -8.37 12.54
C GLN A 45 -2.88 -9.09 13.71
N ASP A 46 -4.02 -8.54 14.15
CA ASP A 46 -4.90 -9.17 15.13
C ASP A 46 -6.25 -9.55 14.50
N GLY A 47 -7.29 -9.86 15.28
CA GLY A 47 -8.65 -10.01 14.79
C GLY A 47 -8.78 -11.07 13.68
N PRO A 48 -9.28 -10.71 12.47
CA PRO A 48 -9.34 -11.62 11.33
C PRO A 48 -7.98 -12.12 10.81
N LYS A 49 -6.88 -11.42 11.13
CA LYS A 49 -5.52 -11.72 10.67
C LYS A 49 -5.40 -11.78 9.16
N ILE A 50 -5.76 -10.66 8.51
CA ILE A 50 -5.74 -10.52 7.05
C ILE A 50 -4.34 -10.76 6.48
N ASN A 51 -3.30 -10.37 7.22
CA ASN A 51 -1.89 -10.57 6.87
C ASN A 51 -1.51 -10.05 5.46
N SER A 52 -2.09 -8.91 5.09
CA SER A 52 -1.86 -8.17 3.86
C SER A 52 -0.74 -7.16 3.97
N ILE A 53 -0.28 -6.81 5.18
CA ILE A 53 0.82 -5.87 5.41
C ILE A 53 2.07 -6.65 5.80
N LEU A 54 3.13 -6.47 5.03
CA LEU A 54 4.42 -7.11 5.29
C LEU A 54 5.30 -6.26 6.21
N GLU A 55 5.31 -4.94 5.99
CA GLU A 55 6.18 -4.02 6.71
C GLU A 55 5.54 -2.63 6.77
N ILE A 56 5.68 -1.92 7.89
CA ILE A 56 5.22 -0.54 8.07
C ILE A 56 6.41 0.40 7.96
N ASN A 57 6.23 1.54 7.29
CA ASN A 57 7.23 2.58 7.27
C ASN A 57 7.35 3.21 8.67
N PRO A 58 8.51 3.09 9.36
CA PRO A 58 8.67 3.64 10.71
C PRO A 58 8.54 5.17 10.73
N ASP A 59 8.77 5.83 9.60
CA ASP A 59 8.76 7.29 9.48
C ASP A 59 7.40 7.85 9.04
N ALA A 60 6.40 7.01 8.74
CA ALA A 60 5.13 7.42 8.14
C ALA A 60 4.41 8.56 8.91
N ILE A 61 4.39 8.49 10.24
CA ILE A 61 3.74 9.50 11.09
C ILE A 61 4.48 10.85 11.01
N PHE A 62 5.82 10.83 10.99
CA PHE A 62 6.63 12.05 10.91
C PHE A 62 6.53 12.69 9.53
N ILE A 63 6.50 11.88 8.47
CA ILE A 63 6.26 12.35 7.10
C ILE A 63 4.87 12.99 7.00
N ALA A 64 3.85 12.38 7.62
CA ALA A 64 2.50 12.94 7.64
C ALA A 64 2.43 14.30 8.32
N GLU A 65 3.07 14.44 9.49
CA GLU A 65 3.15 15.70 10.22
C GLU A 65 3.89 16.79 9.44
N ALA A 66 4.96 16.43 8.73
CA ALA A 66 5.68 17.36 7.86
C ALA A 66 4.80 17.85 6.68
N LEU A 67 4.00 16.96 6.08
CA LEU A 67 3.07 17.32 5.01
C LEU A 67 1.88 18.15 5.48
N ASP A 68 1.41 17.93 6.72
CA ASP A 68 0.40 18.78 7.36
C ASP A 68 0.94 20.20 7.59
N HIS A 69 2.20 20.33 8.03
CA HIS A 69 2.86 21.64 8.15
C HIS A 69 3.08 22.29 6.78
N GLU A 70 3.50 21.53 5.78
CA GLU A 70 3.67 22.02 4.41
C GLU A 70 2.36 22.55 3.83
N ARG A 71 1.24 21.82 4.01
CA ARG A 71 -0.09 22.25 3.58
C ARG A 71 -0.43 23.65 4.10
N LYS A 72 -0.10 23.93 5.37
CA LYS A 72 -0.37 25.24 6.02
C LYS A 72 0.55 26.36 5.56
N THR A 73 1.80 26.04 5.22
CA THR A 73 2.85 27.06 5.00
C THR A 73 3.18 27.31 3.53
N LYS A 74 3.08 26.28 2.68
CA LYS A 74 3.44 26.32 1.26
C LYS A 74 2.29 25.92 0.34
N GLY A 75 1.24 25.31 0.87
CA GLY A 75 0.12 24.76 0.11
C GLY A 75 0.30 23.28 -0.22
N VAL A 76 -0.62 22.73 -1.02
CA VAL A 76 -0.62 21.32 -1.41
C VAL A 76 0.20 21.08 -2.68
N ARG A 77 0.90 19.94 -2.77
CA ARG A 77 1.62 19.52 -3.98
C ARG A 77 0.71 18.99 -5.09
N GLY A 78 -0.47 18.48 -4.72
CA GLY A 78 -1.43 17.88 -5.64
C GLY A 78 -2.48 17.05 -4.90
N LEU A 79 -3.24 16.25 -5.66
CA LEU A 79 -4.35 15.44 -5.14
C LEU A 79 -3.91 14.37 -4.11
N LEU A 80 -2.65 13.93 -4.17
CA LEU A 80 -2.10 12.95 -3.26
C LEU A 80 -1.41 13.56 -2.03
N HIS A 81 -1.42 14.89 -1.89
CA HIS A 81 -0.73 15.56 -0.78
C HIS A 81 -1.27 15.07 0.56
N GLY A 82 -0.43 14.35 1.30
CA GLY A 82 -0.77 13.82 2.61
C GLY A 82 -1.67 12.58 2.60
N ILE A 83 -1.81 11.89 1.47
CA ILE A 83 -2.58 10.65 1.34
C ILE A 83 -1.64 9.44 1.56
N PRO A 84 -1.94 8.54 2.52
CA PRO A 84 -1.17 7.31 2.71
C PRO A 84 -1.46 6.28 1.63
N VAL A 85 -0.41 5.63 1.14
CA VAL A 85 -0.47 4.57 0.12
C VAL A 85 0.39 3.38 0.55
N LEU A 86 -0.02 2.17 0.18
CA LEU A 86 0.83 0.98 0.31
C LEU A 86 1.45 0.62 -1.03
N LEU A 87 2.68 0.14 -0.96
CA LEU A 87 3.42 -0.36 -2.11
C LEU A 87 3.56 -1.87 -2.01
N LYS A 88 3.50 -2.59 -3.13
CA LYS A 88 3.85 -4.01 -3.16
C LYS A 88 5.34 -4.20 -2.78
N ASP A 89 5.69 -5.25 -2.05
CA ASP A 89 7.04 -5.48 -1.50
C ASP A 89 8.16 -5.74 -2.53
N ASN A 90 7.84 -5.76 -3.82
CA ASN A 90 8.80 -5.78 -4.91
C ASN A 90 9.08 -4.38 -5.50
N ILE A 91 8.58 -3.30 -4.87
CA ILE A 91 8.82 -1.91 -5.27
C ILE A 91 9.84 -1.28 -4.32
N GLU A 92 10.94 -0.81 -4.88
CA GLU A 92 12.04 -0.19 -4.12
C GLU A 92 11.67 1.17 -3.54
N THR A 93 12.08 1.39 -2.29
CA THR A 93 11.98 2.68 -1.58
C THR A 93 13.29 2.95 -0.85
N ASN A 94 13.76 4.18 -0.89
CA ASN A 94 14.86 4.67 -0.06
C ASN A 94 14.34 5.12 1.32
N ASP A 95 13.54 4.27 1.96
CA ASP A 95 13.07 4.42 3.34
C ASP A 95 13.79 3.37 4.21
N SER A 96 13.58 3.42 5.52
CA SER A 96 13.99 2.38 6.47
C SER A 96 13.07 1.14 6.39
N MET A 97 12.81 0.64 5.18
CA MET A 97 12.00 -0.55 4.90
C MET A 97 12.70 -1.43 3.87
N HIS A 98 12.36 -2.72 3.89
CA HIS A 98 12.96 -3.69 2.98
C HIS A 98 12.17 -3.83 1.68
N THR A 99 12.84 -4.31 0.63
CA THR A 99 12.22 -4.73 -0.62
C THR A 99 12.61 -6.17 -0.88
N SER A 100 11.74 -7.10 -0.49
CA SER A 100 12.07 -8.53 -0.47
C SER A 100 11.36 -9.37 -1.52
N ALA A 101 10.40 -8.82 -2.26
CA ALA A 101 9.49 -9.57 -3.12
C ALA A 101 8.83 -10.79 -2.41
N GLY A 102 8.61 -10.69 -1.10
CA GLY A 102 8.08 -11.76 -0.25
C GLY A 102 9.05 -12.89 0.12
N THR A 103 10.32 -12.83 -0.30
CA THR A 103 11.28 -13.92 -0.06
C THR A 103 12.17 -13.69 1.17
N ILE A 104 12.52 -14.77 1.87
CA ILE A 104 13.50 -14.74 2.97
C ILE A 104 14.90 -14.40 2.45
N ALA A 105 15.23 -14.77 1.21
CA ALA A 105 16.55 -14.50 0.63
C ALA A 105 16.87 -13.00 0.51
N LEU A 106 15.85 -12.14 0.49
CA LEU A 106 15.96 -10.69 0.38
C LEU A 106 15.38 -9.97 1.62
N GLU A 107 15.20 -10.67 2.74
CA GLU A 107 14.55 -10.09 3.94
C GLU A 107 15.31 -8.89 4.53
N GLN A 108 16.63 -8.82 4.30
CA GLN A 108 17.51 -7.73 4.73
C GLN A 108 17.89 -6.78 3.57
N ASN A 109 17.22 -6.87 2.42
CA ASN A 109 17.50 -6.03 1.27
C ASN A 109 16.86 -4.63 1.44
N ILE A 110 17.70 -3.63 1.66
CA ILE A 110 17.31 -2.22 1.74
C ILE A 110 17.83 -1.52 0.48
N SER A 111 16.93 -0.88 -0.27
CA SER A 111 17.28 -0.18 -1.51
C SER A 111 17.91 1.19 -1.20
N SER A 112 18.96 1.56 -1.93
CA SER A 112 19.61 2.86 -1.81
C SER A 112 18.87 3.99 -2.54
N GLU A 113 17.88 3.66 -3.36
CA GLU A 113 17.08 4.63 -4.10
C GLU A 113 15.60 4.24 -4.18
N ASP A 114 14.77 5.26 -4.39
CA ASP A 114 13.36 5.07 -4.73
C ASP A 114 13.22 4.59 -6.18
N ALA A 115 12.32 3.63 -6.42
CA ALA A 115 11.84 3.34 -7.76
C ALA A 115 11.23 4.59 -8.42
N PHE A 116 11.23 4.64 -9.75
CA PHE A 116 10.75 5.82 -10.48
C PHE A 116 9.32 6.24 -10.09
N LEU A 117 8.40 5.29 -9.94
CA LEU A 117 7.02 5.57 -9.52
C LEU A 117 6.95 6.15 -8.11
N VAL A 118 7.83 5.71 -7.19
CA VAL A 118 7.87 6.18 -5.80
C VAL A 118 8.33 7.63 -5.76
N LYS A 119 9.33 7.99 -6.57
CA LYS A 119 9.75 9.39 -6.76
C LYS A 119 8.55 10.25 -7.19
N LYS A 120 7.73 9.78 -8.14
CA LYS A 120 6.50 10.47 -8.59
C LYS A 120 5.41 10.58 -7.51
N LEU A 121 5.20 9.53 -6.72
CA LEU A 121 4.27 9.56 -5.59
C LEU A 121 4.68 10.60 -4.54
N ARG A 122 5.97 10.67 -4.20
CA ARG A 122 6.51 11.66 -3.25
C ARG A 122 6.45 13.08 -3.81
N GLU A 123 6.74 13.27 -5.09
CA GLU A 123 6.57 14.56 -5.78
C GLU A 123 5.11 15.04 -5.68
N ALA A 124 4.13 14.14 -5.81
CA ALA A 124 2.70 14.43 -5.63
C ALA A 124 2.28 14.59 -4.16
N GLY A 125 3.17 14.32 -3.21
CA GLY A 125 2.95 14.44 -1.77
C GLY A 125 2.33 13.22 -1.09
N ALA A 126 2.34 12.04 -1.71
CA ALA A 126 1.86 10.82 -1.08
C ALA A 126 2.78 10.37 0.07
N ILE A 127 2.18 9.70 1.07
CA ILE A 127 2.89 9.10 2.20
C ILE A 127 3.01 7.61 1.94
N ILE A 128 4.22 7.08 1.82
CA ILE A 128 4.40 5.63 1.74
C ILE A 128 4.21 5.05 3.14
N LEU A 129 3.05 4.42 3.38
CA LEU A 129 2.66 3.89 4.68
C LEU A 129 3.41 2.59 5.02
N GLY A 130 3.76 1.79 4.01
CA GLY A 130 4.37 0.49 4.21
C GLY A 130 4.42 -0.36 2.93
N LYS A 131 4.82 -1.61 3.11
CA LYS A 131 4.87 -2.67 2.11
C LYS A 131 3.72 -3.65 2.30
N ALA A 132 2.98 -3.92 1.24
CA ALA A 132 1.97 -4.96 1.18
C ALA A 132 2.60 -6.32 0.88
N ASN A 133 2.09 -7.36 1.53
CA ASN A 133 2.41 -8.74 1.23
C ASN A 133 1.94 -9.10 -0.20
N MET A 134 2.52 -10.14 -0.76
CA MET A 134 2.30 -10.55 -2.14
C MET A 134 2.58 -12.04 -2.31
N THR A 135 2.09 -12.63 -3.40
CA THR A 135 2.60 -13.93 -3.83
C THR A 135 4.10 -13.83 -4.11
N GLU A 136 4.91 -14.70 -3.50
CA GLU A 136 6.37 -14.66 -3.55
C GLU A 136 6.92 -14.57 -4.99
N LEU A 137 7.91 -13.70 -5.20
CA LEU A 137 8.49 -13.37 -6.51
C LEU A 137 7.44 -13.10 -7.59
N ALA A 138 6.34 -12.44 -7.21
CA ALA A 138 5.22 -12.11 -8.11
C ALA A 138 4.67 -13.32 -8.86
N ASN A 139 4.52 -14.45 -8.16
CA ASN A 139 4.05 -15.71 -8.71
C ASN A 139 5.01 -16.36 -9.74
N GLY A 140 6.30 -16.03 -9.67
CA GLY A 140 7.34 -16.55 -10.56
C GLY A 140 8.05 -17.84 -10.09
N MET A 141 7.59 -18.46 -8.99
CA MET A 141 8.29 -19.57 -8.33
C MET A 141 7.81 -20.96 -8.76
N SER A 142 6.49 -21.18 -8.85
CA SER A 142 5.88 -22.50 -9.09
C SER A 142 4.48 -22.35 -9.67
N PHE A 143 4.03 -23.33 -10.46
CA PHE A 143 2.67 -23.42 -10.97
C PHE A 143 1.62 -23.77 -9.90
N GLU A 144 2.05 -24.28 -8.75
CA GLU A 144 1.17 -24.76 -7.66
C GLU A 144 1.17 -23.82 -6.44
N MET A 145 1.77 -22.63 -6.56
CA MET A 145 1.87 -21.70 -5.44
C MET A 145 0.51 -21.09 -5.10
N TRP A 146 0.23 -20.97 -3.80
CA TRP A 146 -1.00 -20.35 -3.32
C TRP A 146 -0.94 -18.84 -3.50
N ALA A 147 -1.99 -18.28 -4.10
CA ALA A 147 -2.08 -16.83 -4.30
C ALA A 147 -2.08 -16.10 -2.95
N GLY A 148 -1.25 -15.06 -2.82
CA GLY A 148 -1.08 -14.28 -1.60
C GLY A 148 -0.18 -14.91 -0.53
N TYR A 149 0.43 -16.07 -0.80
CA TYR A 149 1.45 -16.65 0.08
C TYR A 149 2.86 -16.14 -0.26
N SER A 150 3.63 -15.82 0.78
CA SER A 150 5.08 -15.66 0.66
C SER A 150 5.84 -16.27 1.84
N ALA A 151 7.08 -16.70 1.63
CA ALA A 151 7.91 -17.25 2.70
C ALA A 151 8.19 -16.23 3.82
N ARG A 152 8.38 -14.94 3.49
CA ARG A 152 8.63 -13.88 4.49
C ARG A 152 7.34 -13.45 5.20
N GLY A 153 6.23 -13.31 4.46
CA GLY A 153 4.99 -12.73 4.96
C GLY A 153 3.92 -13.74 5.36
N GLY A 154 4.03 -15.00 4.98
CA GLY A 154 2.96 -15.98 5.13
C GLY A 154 1.78 -15.75 4.17
N GLN A 155 0.64 -16.36 4.49
CA GLN A 155 -0.57 -16.32 3.67
C GLN A 155 -1.41 -15.08 3.99
N THR A 156 -1.64 -14.23 2.98
CA THR A 156 -2.69 -13.20 3.04
C THR A 156 -4.06 -13.89 2.92
N ILE A 157 -5.13 -13.38 3.57
CA ILE A 157 -6.50 -13.88 3.38
C ILE A 157 -7.44 -12.82 2.77
N ASN A 158 -8.49 -13.27 2.08
CA ASN A 158 -9.47 -12.38 1.49
C ASN A 158 -10.39 -11.79 2.59
N PRO A 159 -10.49 -10.46 2.74
CA PRO A 159 -11.31 -9.83 3.78
C PRO A 159 -12.82 -10.10 3.65
N TYR A 160 -13.29 -10.57 2.49
CA TYR A 160 -14.70 -10.90 2.25
C TYR A 160 -15.08 -12.36 2.59
N GLY A 161 -14.12 -13.25 2.89
CA GLY A 161 -14.42 -14.63 3.29
C GLY A 161 -13.43 -15.69 2.78
N THR A 162 -13.56 -16.92 3.29
CA THR A 162 -12.58 -18.03 3.25
C THR A 162 -12.44 -18.79 1.93
N GLU A 163 -13.03 -18.31 0.83
CA GLU A 163 -12.64 -18.85 -0.47
C GLU A 163 -11.24 -18.32 -0.77
N ARG A 164 -10.26 -19.21 -0.59
CA ARG A 164 -8.80 -19.00 -0.53
C ARG A 164 -8.17 -18.27 -1.72
N MET A 165 -8.97 -17.75 -2.65
CA MET A 165 -8.50 -17.00 -3.79
C MET A 165 -8.43 -15.52 -3.44
N ILE A 166 -7.22 -15.07 -3.13
CA ILE A 166 -6.86 -13.67 -3.36
C ILE A 166 -6.44 -13.59 -4.81
N CYS A 167 -7.35 -13.18 -5.68
CA CYS A 167 -6.94 -12.69 -6.99
C CYS A 167 -6.48 -11.25 -6.79
N LEU A 168 -5.18 -11.03 -6.57
CA LEU A 168 -4.61 -9.73 -6.93
C LEU A 168 -4.79 -9.64 -8.45
N LEU A 169 -5.37 -8.55 -8.95
CA LEU A 169 -5.78 -8.27 -10.34
C LEU A 169 -4.71 -8.46 -11.44
N VAL A 170 -3.56 -9.04 -11.11
CA VAL A 170 -2.43 -9.32 -12.01
C VAL A 170 -2.34 -10.82 -12.38
N ASP A 171 -2.99 -11.73 -11.63
CA ASP A 171 -2.67 -13.17 -11.72
C ASP A 171 -3.59 -14.00 -12.64
N ARG A 172 -4.63 -13.40 -13.25
CA ARG A 172 -5.47 -14.06 -14.28
C ARG A 172 -5.15 -13.58 -15.70
N VAL A 173 -3.89 -13.69 -16.10
CA VAL A 173 -3.47 -13.50 -17.51
C VAL A 173 -3.76 -14.75 -18.37
N GLN A 174 -4.03 -15.91 -17.76
CA GLN A 174 -4.17 -17.17 -18.49
C GLN A 174 -5.55 -17.42 -19.13
N ASP A 175 -6.59 -16.67 -18.75
CA ASP A 175 -7.97 -16.88 -19.23
C ASP A 175 -8.49 -15.75 -20.16
N LEU A 176 -7.65 -14.82 -20.57
CA LEU A 176 -8.06 -13.68 -21.41
C LEU A 176 -7.90 -14.01 -22.91
N PRO A 177 -8.87 -13.64 -23.76
CA PRO A 177 -8.76 -13.81 -25.21
C PRO A 177 -7.53 -13.08 -25.74
N LEU A 178 -6.82 -13.70 -26.70
CA LEU A 178 -5.53 -13.25 -27.25
C LEU A 178 -5.47 -11.76 -27.62
N GLN A 179 -6.61 -11.14 -28.00
CA GLN A 179 -6.69 -9.71 -28.28
C GLN A 179 -6.44 -8.81 -27.06
N LEU A 180 -6.83 -9.21 -25.84
CA LEU A 180 -6.53 -8.45 -24.61
C LEU A 180 -5.09 -8.64 -24.14
N LEU A 181 -4.47 -9.79 -24.46
CA LEU A 181 -3.08 -10.09 -24.12
C LEU A 181 -2.12 -9.06 -24.72
N LEU A 182 -2.38 -8.63 -25.97
CA LEU A 182 -1.56 -7.62 -26.67
C LEU A 182 -1.71 -6.21 -26.07
N THR A 183 -2.86 -5.86 -25.50
CA THR A 183 -3.05 -4.55 -24.84
C THR A 183 -2.40 -4.52 -23.44
N LEU A 184 -2.30 -5.66 -22.78
CA LEU A 184 -1.70 -5.81 -21.45
C LEU A 184 -0.16 -5.93 -21.49
N LEU A 185 0.39 -6.53 -22.54
CA LEU A 185 1.84 -6.67 -22.76
C LEU A 185 2.51 -5.37 -23.26
N TYR A 186 1.75 -4.38 -23.72
CA TYR A 186 2.28 -3.09 -24.21
C TYR A 186 2.33 -1.98 -23.15
N TYR A 187 1.85 -2.24 -21.93
CA TYR A 187 1.99 -1.31 -20.81
C TYR A 187 3.07 -1.82 -19.84
N PRO A 188 4.03 -0.98 -19.43
CA PRO A 188 5.08 -1.40 -18.51
C PRO A 188 4.50 -1.97 -17.22
N LEU A 189 5.04 -3.12 -16.77
CA LEU A 189 4.69 -3.82 -15.52
C LEU A 189 4.71 -2.92 -14.27
N GLU A 190 5.40 -1.78 -14.32
CA GLU A 190 5.56 -0.81 -13.24
C GLU A 190 4.25 -0.10 -12.83
N GLN A 191 3.19 -0.11 -13.64
CA GLN A 191 1.98 0.70 -13.37
C GLN A 191 0.82 -0.04 -12.67
N ARG A 192 0.95 -1.33 -12.32
CA ARG A 192 -0.17 -2.16 -11.80
C ARG A 192 -0.03 -2.62 -10.34
N GLN A 193 0.66 -1.87 -9.49
CA GLN A 193 1.09 -2.38 -8.17
C GLN A 193 0.87 -1.41 -7.01
N MET A 194 -0.15 -0.55 -7.10
CA MET A 194 -0.54 0.39 -6.04
C MET A 194 -1.90 0.02 -5.48
N LEU A 195 -1.97 -0.20 -4.16
CA LEU A 195 -3.22 -0.33 -3.41
C LEU A 195 -3.52 1.01 -2.75
N LEU A 196 -4.56 1.67 -3.25
CA LEU A 196 -5.18 2.84 -2.60
C LEU A 196 -6.37 2.31 -1.78
N PHE A 197 -6.40 2.63 -0.49
CA PHE A 197 -7.53 2.35 0.41
C PHE A 197 -8.45 3.56 0.50
#